data_AF-A0A239K933-F1
#
_entry.id   AF-A0A239K933-F1
#
_cell.length_a   1.000
_cell.length_b   1.000
_cell.length_c   1.000
_cell.angle_alpha   90.00
_cell.angle_beta   90.00
_cell.angle_gamma   90.00
#
_symmetry.space_group_name_H-M   'P 1'
#
loop_
_entity.id
_entity.type
_entity.pdbx_description
1 polymer ?
#
loop_
_entity_poly.entity_id
_entity_poly.type
_entity_poly.pdbx_seq_one_letter_code
_entity_poly.pdbx_strand_id
1 'polypeptide(L)'
;MARDGSGRIAEVYPAASRRRWGLGPERSMAELCAAAPWLRCGPAERAAYDGSEHAFDALIAALAARAVERGLTRLPSGPEQTRAAAVEGWIHVPRAATLPSLP
;
A
#
# COMPACT_ATOMS: atom_id res chain seq x y z
N MET A 1 -1.89 3.10 21.85
CA MET A 1 -1.12 3.37 20.62
C MET A 1 -1.82 4.49 19.87
N ALA A 2 -1.08 5.43 19.29
CA ALA A 2 -1.68 6.49 18.46
C ALA A 2 -2.28 5.88 17.18
N ARG A 3 -3.54 6.21 16.89
CA ARG A 3 -4.30 5.72 15.71
C ARG A 3 -4.32 6.71 14.55
N ASP A 4 -3.79 7.92 14.78
CA ASP A 4 -3.79 9.06 13.87
C ASP A 4 -2.79 8.96 12.71
N GLY A 5 -2.17 7.79 12.52
CA GLY A 5 -1.15 7.55 11.49
C GLY A 5 0.28 7.93 11.91
N SER A 6 0.50 8.39 13.14
CA SER A 6 1.85 8.64 13.68
C SER A 6 2.48 7.42 14.40
N GLY A 7 1.68 6.37 14.62
CA GLY A 7 2.08 5.18 15.36
C GLY A 7 2.94 4.19 14.59
N ARG A 8 3.34 3.09 15.26
CA ARG A 8 4.11 1.99 14.66
C ARG A 8 3.27 1.04 13.81
N ILE A 9 1.95 1.03 14.01
CA ILE A 9 1.00 0.23 13.23
C ILE A 9 0.42 1.14 12.15
N ALA A 10 0.45 0.67 10.91
CA ALA A 10 -0.14 1.37 9.77
C ALA A 10 -1.44 0.67 9.34
N GLU A 11 -2.55 1.40 9.37
CA GLU A 11 -3.77 0.97 8.70
C GLU A 11 -3.63 1.29 7.19
N VAL A 12 -3.94 0.32 6.34
CA VAL A 12 -3.77 0.43 4.88
C VAL A 12 -4.99 -0.09 4.16
N TYR A 13 -5.21 0.38 2.93
CA TYR A 13 -6.31 -0.06 2.09
C TYR A 13 -5.81 -0.51 0.71
N PRO A 14 -5.63 -1.82 0.47
CA PRO A 14 -4.97 -2.35 -0.72
C PRO A 14 -5.54 -1.83 -2.04
N ALA A 15 -6.87 -1.77 -2.15
CA ALA A 15 -7.53 -1.27 -3.35
C ALA A 15 -7.19 0.21 -3.64
N ALA A 16 -7.09 1.08 -2.62
CA ALA A 16 -6.65 2.45 -2.83
C ALA A 16 -5.16 2.53 -3.19
N SER A 17 -4.30 1.73 -2.57
CA SER A 17 -2.87 1.69 -2.90
C SER A 17 -2.65 1.33 -4.38
N ARG A 18 -3.32 0.29 -4.87
CA ARG A 18 -3.30 -0.11 -6.29
C ARG A 18 -3.71 1.04 -7.21
N ARG A 19 -4.85 1.69 -6.92
CA ARG A 19 -5.31 2.84 -7.69
C ARG A 19 -4.30 3.99 -7.71
N ARG A 20 -3.64 4.27 -6.59
CA ARG A 20 -2.61 5.33 -6.53
C ARG A 20 -1.35 4.98 -7.30
N TRP A 21 -0.99 3.71 -7.40
CA TRP A 21 0.15 3.25 -8.19
C TRP A 21 -0.17 3.02 -9.66
N GLY A 22 -1.42 3.24 -10.09
CA GLY A 22 -1.82 3.08 -11.49
C GLY A 22 -1.95 1.63 -11.94
N LEU A 23 -2.11 0.70 -10.99
CA LEU A 23 -2.42 -0.70 -11.31
C LEU A 23 -3.90 -0.82 -11.72
N GLY A 24 -4.17 -1.70 -12.67
CA GLY A 24 -5.48 -1.97 -13.23
C GLY A 24 -6.50 -2.51 -12.21
N PRO A 25 -7.78 -2.62 -12.61
CA PRO A 25 -8.85 -3.11 -11.73
C PRO A 25 -8.65 -4.59 -11.34
N GLU A 26 -8.11 -5.39 -12.24
CA GLU A 26 -7.81 -6.81 -12.02
C GLU A 26 -6.48 -7.01 -11.27
N ARG A 27 -6.43 -8.03 -10.42
CA ARG A 27 -5.21 -8.40 -9.70
C ARG A 27 -4.28 -9.15 -10.65
N SER A 28 -3.04 -8.67 -10.79
CA SER A 28 -2.07 -9.25 -11.71
C SER A 28 -0.65 -9.08 -11.21
N MET A 29 0.05 -10.19 -10.96
CA MET A 29 1.47 -10.18 -10.66
C MET A 29 2.32 -9.75 -11.87
N ALA A 30 1.83 -10.01 -13.09
CA ALA A 30 2.51 -9.55 -14.29
C ALA A 30 2.57 -8.01 -14.34
N GLU A 31 1.43 -7.35 -14.12
CA GLU A 31 1.36 -5.89 -14.04
C GLU A 31 2.16 -5.33 -12.86
N LEU A 32 2.00 -5.93 -11.67
CA LEU A 32 2.72 -5.50 -10.47
C LEU A 32 4.24 -5.58 -10.67
N CYS A 33 4.77 -6.67 -11.21
CA CYS A 33 6.19 -6.81 -11.48
C CYS A 33 6.69 -5.87 -12.60
N ALA A 34 5.84 -5.51 -13.55
CA ALA A 34 6.18 -4.49 -14.55
C ALA A 34 6.31 -3.10 -13.91
N ALA A 35 5.40 -2.75 -13.00
CA ALA A 35 5.42 -1.48 -12.26
C ALA A 35 6.47 -1.44 -11.13
N ALA A 36 6.85 -2.60 -10.59
CA ALA A 36 7.87 -2.78 -9.56
C ALA A 36 8.94 -3.78 -10.02
N PRO A 37 9.84 -3.42 -10.96
CA PRO A 37 10.85 -4.35 -11.48
C PRO A 37 11.85 -4.83 -10.42
N TRP A 38 11.89 -4.21 -9.24
CA TRP A 38 12.70 -4.63 -8.10
C TRP A 38 12.06 -5.76 -7.28
N LEU A 39 10.74 -5.97 -7.41
CA LEU A 39 10.01 -7.03 -6.71
C LEU A 39 10.31 -8.38 -7.37
N ARG A 40 11.17 -9.17 -6.72
CA ARG A 40 11.56 -10.50 -7.19
C ARG A 40 10.60 -11.54 -6.64
N CYS A 41 9.74 -12.06 -7.51
CA CYS A 41 8.92 -13.25 -7.25
C CYS A 41 9.21 -14.27 -8.35
N GLY A 42 9.50 -15.52 -7.97
CA GLY A 42 9.60 -16.67 -8.84
C GLY A 42 8.23 -17.15 -9.35
N PRO A 43 8.20 -18.11 -10.28
CA PRO A 43 6.95 -18.56 -10.91
C PRO A 43 5.91 -19.09 -9.92
N ALA A 44 6.33 -19.87 -8.92
CA ALA A 44 5.42 -20.44 -7.92
C ALA A 44 4.78 -19.37 -7.02
N GLU A 45 5.56 -18.37 -6.59
CA GLU A 45 5.04 -17.26 -5.79
C GLU A 45 4.05 -16.40 -6.60
N ARG A 46 4.39 -16.12 -7.87
CA ARG A 46 3.48 -15.39 -8.77
C ARG A 46 2.15 -16.13 -8.94
N ALA A 47 2.20 -17.44 -9.18
CA ALA A 47 1.00 -18.26 -9.29
C ALA A 47 0.17 -18.27 -8.00
N ALA A 48 0.81 -18.28 -6.83
CA ALA A 48 0.12 -18.20 -5.54
C ALA A 48 -0.60 -16.86 -5.35
N TYR A 49 0.03 -15.74 -5.73
CA TYR A 49 -0.59 -14.42 -5.64
C TYR A 49 -1.69 -14.21 -6.67
N ASP A 50 -1.51 -14.65 -7.92
CA ASP A 50 -2.55 -14.57 -8.96
C ASP A 50 -3.76 -15.48 -8.65
N GLY A 51 -3.52 -16.61 -7.97
CA GLY A 51 -4.56 -17.56 -7.59
C GLY A 51 -5.37 -17.20 -6.34
N SER A 52 -5.01 -16.15 -5.60
CA SER A 52 -5.68 -15.78 -4.35
C SER A 52 -5.73 -14.28 -4.14
N GLU A 53 -6.95 -13.72 -4.10
CA GLU A 53 -7.13 -12.30 -3.82
C GLU A 53 -6.60 -11.88 -2.45
N HIS A 54 -6.71 -12.77 -1.45
CA HIS A 54 -6.21 -12.51 -0.11
C HIS A 54 -4.68 -12.44 -0.09
N ALA A 55 -4.00 -13.36 -0.79
CA ALA A 55 -2.55 -13.35 -0.89
C ALA A 55 -2.06 -12.08 -1.62
N PHE A 56 -2.72 -11.70 -2.72
CA PHE A 56 -2.39 -10.50 -3.46
C PHE A 56 -2.62 -9.22 -2.64
N ASP A 57 -3.77 -9.11 -1.96
CA ASP A 57 -4.08 -7.95 -1.12
C ASP A 57 -3.11 -7.85 0.08
N ALA A 58 -2.67 -8.98 0.65
CA ALA A 58 -1.63 -9.02 1.67
C ALA A 58 -0.27 -8.53 1.14
N LEU A 59 0.12 -8.91 -0.08
CA LEU A 59 1.32 -8.38 -0.74
C LEU A 59 1.23 -6.86 -0.92
N ILE A 60 0.10 -6.36 -1.43
CA ILE A 60 -0.13 -4.92 -1.59
C ILE A 60 -0.11 -4.20 -0.23
N ALA A 61 -0.67 -4.80 0.82
CA ALA A 61 -0.61 -4.25 2.18
C ALA A 61 0.83 -4.15 2.69
N ALA A 62 1.67 -5.16 2.46
CA ALA A 62 3.09 -5.13 2.81
C ALA A 62 3.84 -4.03 2.05
N LEU A 63 3.58 -3.87 0.75
CA LEU A 63 4.15 -2.78 -0.05
C LEU A 63 3.68 -1.40 0.44
N ALA A 64 2.42 -1.28 0.85
CA ALA A 64 1.90 -0.03 1.42
C ALA A 64 2.57 0.29 2.76
N ALA A 65 2.79 -0.71 3.62
CA ALA A 65 3.54 -0.55 4.87
C ALA A 65 4.99 -0.08 4.61
N ARG A 66 5.65 -0.63 3.58
CA ARG A 66 6.97 -0.14 3.14
C ARG A 66 6.91 1.33 2.69
N ALA A 67 5.85 1.74 1.99
CA ALA A 67 5.65 3.14 1.63
C ALA A 67 5.46 4.04 2.86
N VAL A 68 4.81 3.55 3.93
CA VAL A 68 4.68 4.28 5.20
C VAL A 68 6.05 4.51 5.82
N GLU A 69 6.85 3.46 5.95
CA GLU A 69 8.21 3.55 6.51
C GLU A 69 9.11 4.50 5.70
N ARG A 70 8.96 4.52 4.37
CA ARG A 70 9.67 5.46 3.48
C ARG A 70 9.12 6.90 3.52
N GLY A 71 8.04 7.19 4.26
CA GLY A 71 7.41 8.52 4.28
C GLY A 71 6.70 8.89 2.97
N LEU A 72 6.33 7.89 2.16
CA LEU A 72 5.74 8.06 0.82
C LEU A 72 4.21 8.00 0.82
N THR A 73 3.59 8.12 1.99
CA THR A 73 2.12 8.16 2.14
C THR A 73 1.64 9.56 2.49
N ARG A 74 0.32 9.77 2.38
CA ARG A 74 -0.31 10.99 2.87
C ARG A 74 -0.53 10.89 4.38
N LEU A 75 -0.22 11.97 5.07
CA LEU A 75 -0.54 12.17 6.48
C LEU A 75 -1.74 13.11 6.60
N PRO A 76 -2.46 13.12 7.74
CA PRO A 76 -3.48 14.12 7.99
C PRO A 76 -2.93 15.54 7.78
N SER A 77 -3.62 16.33 6.97
CA SER A 77 -3.26 17.72 6.70
C SER A 77 -4.29 18.66 7.33
N GLY A 78 -3.81 19.52 8.23
CA GLY A 78 -4.60 20.56 8.87
C GLY A 78 -5.45 20.08 10.08
N PRO A 79 -6.02 21.02 10.85
CA PRO A 79 -6.60 20.73 12.16
C PRO A 79 -7.85 19.84 12.15
N GLU A 80 -8.59 19.80 11.03
CA GLU A 80 -9.77 18.96 10.88
C GLU A 80 -9.39 17.49 10.72
N GLN A 81 -8.51 17.18 9.75
CA GLN A 81 -8.07 15.81 9.50
C GLN A 81 -7.31 15.24 10.69
N THR A 82 -6.48 16.03 11.36
CA THR A 82 -5.79 15.58 12.58
C THR A 82 -6.77 15.18 13.68
N ARG A 83 -7.84 15.97 13.88
CA ARG A 83 -8.88 15.63 14.87
C ARG A 83 -9.68 14.38 14.46
N ALA A 84 -10.06 14.26 13.19
CA ALA A 84 -10.74 13.07 12.68
C ALA A 84 -9.86 11.82 12.84
N ALA A 85 -8.59 11.89 12.45
CA ALA A 85 -7.64 10.79 12.55
C ALA A 85 -7.41 10.32 13.99
N ALA A 86 -7.45 11.23 14.97
CA ALA A 86 -7.33 10.88 16.38
C ALA A 86 -8.53 10.07 16.92
N VAL A 87 -9.72 10.26 16.33
CA VAL A 87 -10.96 9.58 16.76
C VAL A 87 -11.21 8.32 15.93
N GLU A 88 -11.12 8.43 14.61
CA GLU A 88 -11.52 7.40 13.65
C GLU A 88 -10.37 6.49 13.22
N GLY A 89 -9.13 6.96 13.35
CA GLY A 89 -7.95 6.32 12.79
C GLY A 89 -7.54 6.92 11.44
N TRP A 90 -6.36 6.55 10.95
CA TRP A 90 -5.83 7.02 9.67
C TRP A 90 -5.41 5.87 8.75
N ILE A 91 -6.04 5.82 7.58
CA ILE A 91 -5.64 4.90 6.51
C ILE A 91 -4.52 5.55 5.69
N HIS A 92 -3.32 4.97 5.77
CA HIS A 92 -2.22 5.36 4.92
C HIS A 92 -2.51 4.99 3.46
N VAL A 93 -2.47 6.01 2.61
CA VAL A 93 -2.61 5.86 1.17
C VAL A 93 -1.33 6.39 0.51
N PRO A 94 -0.64 5.59 -0.32
CA PRO A 94 0.59 6.00 -0.97
C PRO A 94 0.38 7.18 -1.92
N ARG A 95 1.42 8.00 -2.07
CA ARG A 95 1.48 9.03 -3.12
C ARG A 95 1.51 8.34 -4.48
N ALA A 96 1.00 9.04 -5.49
CA ALA A 96 0.92 8.46 -6.84
C ALA A 96 2.31 8.12 -7.38
N ALA A 97 2.41 7.05 -8.17
CA ALA A 97 3.64 6.63 -8.85
C ALA A 97 4.89 6.41 -7.96
N THR A 98 4.71 6.12 -6.65
CA THR A 98 5.82 5.87 -5.71
C THR A 98 6.27 4.42 -5.62
N LEU A 99 5.58 3.49 -6.29
CA LEU A 99 5.86 2.06 -6.23
C LEU A 99 7.30 1.69 -6.68
N PRO A 100 7.90 2.30 -7.71
CA PRO A 100 9.30 2.06 -8.06
C PRO A 100 10.31 2.51 -6.98
N SER A 101 9.92 3.42 -6.07
CA SER A 101 10.78 4.03 -5.04
C SER A 101 10.76 3.31 -3.68
N LEU A 102 10.09 2.16 -3.59
CA LEU A 102 9.99 1.41 -2.33
C LEU A 102 11.23 0.60 -1.91
N PRO A 103 12.13 0.13 -2.80
CA PRO A 103 13.41 -0.48 -2.40
C PRO A 103 14.19 0.40 -1.45
#